data_AF-A0A5D2P9K0-F1
#
_entry.id   AF-A0A5D2P9K0-F1
#
_cell.length_a   1.000
_cell.length_b   1.000
_cell.length_c   1.000
_cell.angle_alpha   90.00
_cell.angle_beta   90.00
_cell.angle_gamma   90.00
#
_symmetry.space_group_name_H-M   'P 1'
#
loop_
_entity.id
_entity.type
_entity.pdbx_description
1 polymer ?
#
loop_
_entity_poly.entity_id
_entity_poly.type
_entity_poly.pdbx_seq_one_letter_code
_entity_poly.pdbx_strand_id
1 'polypeptide(L)'
;MLSSMSSTTSTNPSSSLGMGYNKGKIHGKMEQQGLLVQFSQEKITRTYHFQVKDQIGSYMNYPVTIMHKASGGSGGLRVNSHLLIPVPSPDPADDYTLLVGDFFNKGHKSLKKILDSGLNLGRCDGVHLNGKVAKGDGKDEPLFTMEAGKTYKYRICNVGLKTAINFRFENHQMKLVEMEGSHTMQNEYKSLDVHVGQCFAVPVKADQDPEDYYVVASTRFTRRQVTATGIIRYKKGKGPASSELPPPPVGWAWSLNQFRTFRWNLTARAAIPNPQGSYKYGAINITRTIKLANTASEVDGKFRYALNGVLHDNEFKTPLKLAEYFNIAKKEFEYDTIPDNPPEKTETIQVKPIVPNITHRHFVEIIFENQETAIQSYHLSGYSFLAVAIETGTWSPEKRKNYNLLDARS
;
A
#
# COMPACT_ATOMS: atom_id res chain seq x y z
N MET A 1 26.74 -15.06 21.15
CA MET A 1 27.19 -13.71 20.80
C MET A 1 25.97 -12.90 20.40
N LEU A 2 25.55 -11.97 21.27
CA LEU A 2 24.47 -11.03 21.00
C LEU A 2 24.91 -10.04 19.92
N SER A 3 24.10 -9.89 18.86
CA SER A 3 24.18 -8.78 17.92
C SER A 3 22.84 -8.04 17.99
N SER A 4 22.89 -6.81 18.48
CA SER A 4 21.75 -5.91 18.58
C SER A 4 21.32 -5.42 17.19
N MET A 5 20.09 -5.69 16.78
CA MET A 5 19.49 -5.04 15.61
C MET A 5 18.82 -3.73 16.05
N SER A 6 19.35 -2.59 15.57
CA SER A 6 18.78 -1.27 15.81
C SER A 6 17.72 -0.92 14.77
N SER A 7 16.55 -0.46 15.19
CA SER A 7 15.70 0.40 14.35
C SER A 7 16.23 1.83 14.43
N THR A 8 16.99 2.28 13.43
CA THR A 8 17.40 3.68 13.34
C THR A 8 16.26 4.51 12.75
N THR A 9 15.62 5.33 13.59
CA THR A 9 14.95 6.54 13.10
C THR A 9 16.01 7.62 13.00
N SER A 10 16.28 8.07 11.78
CA SER A 10 17.14 9.23 11.54
C SER A 10 16.46 10.47 12.12
N THR A 11 16.99 10.99 13.23
CA THR A 11 16.74 12.35 13.70
C THR A 11 18.04 13.13 13.54
N ASN A 12 18.06 14.15 12.69
CA ASN A 12 19.04 15.22 12.81
C ASN A 12 18.36 16.60 12.71
N PRO A 13 18.78 17.58 13.53
CA PRO A 13 18.05 18.82 13.76
C PRO A 13 18.48 19.96 12.84
N SER A 14 17.51 20.76 12.38
CA SER A 14 17.51 22.24 12.31
C SER A 14 16.73 22.79 11.09
N SER A 15 15.74 23.64 11.42
CA SER A 15 15.06 24.74 10.68
C SER A 15 14.96 24.69 9.14
N SER A 16 13.81 24.91 8.47
CA SER A 16 12.65 25.75 8.80
C SER A 16 11.44 25.45 7.91
N LEU A 17 10.32 25.04 8.51
CA LEU A 17 8.93 25.47 8.25
C LEU A 17 8.08 24.73 9.29
N GLY A 18 7.37 25.48 10.13
CA GLY A 18 6.73 24.99 11.34
C GLY A 18 5.61 23.98 11.08
N MET A 19 5.97 22.70 10.99
CA MET A 19 5.07 21.57 11.12
C MET A 19 5.04 21.16 12.60
N GLY A 20 3.94 21.43 13.27
CA GLY A 20 3.69 20.96 14.64
C GLY A 20 3.44 19.45 14.64
N TYR A 21 4.51 18.65 14.58
CA TYR A 21 4.42 17.22 14.78
C TYR A 21 4.25 16.91 16.27
N ASN A 22 3.16 16.24 16.64
CA ASN A 22 3.07 15.59 17.95
C ASN A 22 4.09 14.45 17.99
N LYS A 23 5.11 14.58 18.84
CA LYS A 23 6.20 13.61 19.01
C LYS A 23 5.69 12.35 19.73
N GLY A 24 5.16 11.38 18.98
CA GLY A 24 5.05 10.00 19.44
C GLY A 24 6.35 9.24 19.12
N LYS A 25 6.97 8.58 20.11
CA LYS A 25 8.11 7.66 19.86
C LYS A 25 7.58 6.25 19.62
N ILE A 26 7.96 5.63 18.51
CA ILE A 26 7.74 4.21 18.24
C ILE A 26 9.03 3.47 18.62
N HIS A 27 8.96 2.50 19.52
CA HIS A 27 10.07 1.60 19.84
C HIS A 27 9.65 0.18 19.43
N GLY A 28 10.48 -0.47 18.62
CA GLY A 28 10.33 -1.89 18.27
C GLY A 28 11.56 -2.67 18.75
N LYS A 29 11.35 -3.81 19.38
CA LYS A 29 12.41 -4.76 19.76
C LYS A 29 12.02 -6.14 19.24
N MET A 30 12.95 -6.82 18.56
CA MET A 30 12.78 -8.24 18.24
C MET A 30 13.18 -9.08 19.45
N GLU A 31 12.28 -9.95 19.89
CA GLU A 31 12.61 -11.07 20.80
C GLU A 31 12.25 -12.38 20.11
N GLN A 32 12.87 -13.48 20.53
CA GLN A 32 13.16 -14.70 19.75
C GLN A 32 12.03 -15.39 18.96
N GLN A 33 10.76 -14.95 19.03
CA GLN A 33 9.65 -15.47 18.21
C GLN A 33 8.57 -14.42 17.85
N GLY A 34 8.86 -13.12 17.91
CA GLY A 34 7.88 -12.10 17.54
C GLY A 34 8.42 -10.67 17.51
N LEU A 35 7.72 -9.80 16.76
CA LEU A 35 7.98 -8.37 16.78
C LEU A 35 7.07 -7.71 17.82
N LEU A 36 7.67 -7.04 18.80
CA LEU A 36 6.95 -6.21 19.78
C LEU A 36 6.90 -4.79 19.24
N VAL A 37 5.69 -4.27 19.03
CA VAL A 37 5.47 -2.85 18.71
C VAL A 37 4.63 -2.22 19.80
N GLN A 38 5.15 -1.14 20.39
CA GLN A 38 4.45 -0.37 21.41
C GLN A 38 3.88 0.92 20.81
N PHE A 39 2.60 1.15 21.05
CA PHE A 39 1.93 2.43 20.79
C PHE A 39 1.45 3.01 22.12
N SER A 40 1.66 4.31 22.30
CA SER A 40 1.17 5.07 23.45
C SER A 40 0.13 6.09 22.98
N GLN A 41 -1.06 6.04 23.58
CA GLN A 41 -2.08 7.08 23.46
C GLN A 41 -2.61 7.33 24.87
N GLU A 42 -2.47 8.57 25.37
CA GLU A 42 -3.06 9.05 26.62
C GLU A 42 -2.88 8.13 27.86
N LYS A 43 -1.65 8.01 28.37
CA LYS A 43 -1.25 7.21 29.56
C LYS A 43 -1.50 5.70 29.50
N ILE A 44 -2.11 5.18 28.42
CA ILE A 44 -2.29 3.74 28.22
C ILE A 44 -1.22 3.25 27.24
N THR A 45 -0.47 2.24 27.68
CA THR A 45 0.48 1.51 26.84
C THR A 45 -0.20 0.25 26.33
N ARG A 46 -0.19 0.03 25.00
CA ARG A 46 -0.62 -1.24 24.40
C ARG A 46 0.57 -1.93 23.77
N THR A 47 0.67 -3.24 24.03
CA THR A 47 1.68 -4.10 23.43
C THR A 47 1.03 -4.95 22.35
N TYR A 48 1.54 -4.84 21.13
CA TYR A 48 1.11 -5.67 20.01
C TYR A 48 2.09 -6.82 19.83
N HIS A 49 1.58 -8.04 19.94
CA HIS A 49 2.31 -9.27 19.68
C HIS A 49 1.82 -9.86 18.37
N PHE A 50 2.70 -10.00 17.40
CA PHE A 50 2.40 -10.68 16.15
C PHE A 50 3.62 -11.44 15.64
N GLN A 51 3.34 -12.45 14.82
CA GLN A 51 4.34 -13.25 14.13
C GLN A 51 4.31 -12.89 12.65
N VAL A 52 5.48 -12.55 12.11
CA VAL A 52 5.64 -12.27 10.68
C VAL A 52 5.69 -13.53 9.82
N LYS A 53 5.80 -14.73 10.44
CA LYS A 53 5.77 -16.05 9.79
C LYS A 53 6.41 -16.05 8.39
N ASP A 54 5.57 -16.12 7.35
CA ASP A 54 5.98 -16.36 5.97
C ASP A 54 6.14 -15.04 5.17
N GLN A 55 6.02 -13.89 5.84
CA GLN A 55 6.00 -12.56 5.23
C GLN A 55 7.43 -12.02 5.17
N ILE A 56 8.03 -12.01 3.98
CA ILE A 56 9.29 -11.32 3.69
C ILE A 56 9.00 -10.18 2.74
N GLY A 57 9.58 -9.02 3.00
CA GLY A 57 9.59 -7.90 2.08
C GLY A 57 9.22 -6.59 2.74
N SER A 58 8.54 -5.75 1.98
CA SER A 58 8.24 -4.36 2.28
C SER A 58 6.77 -4.21 2.65
N TYR A 59 6.54 -3.70 3.85
CA TYR A 59 5.22 -3.44 4.41
C TYR A 59 5.18 -2.03 5.00
N MET A 60 4.01 -1.63 5.44
CA MET A 60 3.81 -0.39 6.16
C MET A 60 2.98 -0.63 7.43
N ASN A 61 3.24 0.16 8.46
CA ASN A 61 2.42 0.20 9.65
C ASN A 61 1.78 1.59 9.77
N TYR A 62 0.49 1.64 10.12
CA TYR A 62 -0.24 2.89 10.33
C TYR A 62 -1.40 2.67 11.31
N PRO A 63 -1.85 3.70 12.05
CA PRO A 63 -3.06 3.60 12.86
C PRO A 63 -4.28 3.40 11.96
N VAL A 64 -5.07 2.38 12.27
CA VAL A 64 -6.30 2.01 11.54
C VAL A 64 -7.56 2.68 12.09
N THR A 65 -7.43 3.43 13.19
CA THR A 65 -8.55 4.13 13.79
C THR A 65 -8.63 5.55 13.29
N ILE A 66 -9.87 6.01 13.05
CA ILE A 66 -10.21 7.37 12.66
C ILE A 66 -9.38 7.86 11.46
N MET A 67 -8.72 9.01 11.58
CA MET A 67 -7.95 9.65 10.50
C MET A 67 -6.51 9.93 10.91
N HIS A 68 -5.94 9.20 11.89
CA HIS A 68 -4.57 9.47 12.37
C HIS A 68 -3.49 9.27 11.29
N LYS A 69 -3.70 8.32 10.37
CA LYS A 69 -2.84 8.14 9.18
C LYS A 69 -2.71 9.46 8.39
N ALA A 70 -3.79 10.25 8.30
CA ALA A 70 -3.80 11.54 7.61
C ALA A 70 -2.89 12.61 8.25
N SER A 71 -2.43 12.39 9.48
CA SER A 71 -1.49 13.28 10.18
C SER A 71 -0.07 12.72 10.24
N GLY A 72 0.26 11.80 9.32
CA GLY A 72 1.61 11.24 9.19
C GLY A 72 1.87 10.04 10.10
N GLY A 73 0.83 9.45 10.70
CA GLY A 73 0.93 8.19 11.44
C GLY A 73 1.20 7.02 10.49
N SER A 74 2.42 6.89 9.98
CA SER A 74 2.82 5.80 9.10
C SER A 74 4.31 5.54 9.18
N GLY A 75 4.70 4.27 9.07
CA GLY A 75 6.10 3.84 9.03
C GLY A 75 6.29 2.72 8.02
N GLY A 76 7.53 2.55 7.57
CA GLY A 76 7.92 1.37 6.81
C GLY A 76 8.25 0.22 7.76
N LEU A 77 7.76 -0.96 7.44
CA LEU A 77 8.10 -2.21 8.09
C LEU A 77 8.81 -3.10 7.07
N ARG A 78 10.01 -3.55 7.39
CA ARG A 78 10.78 -4.45 6.52
C ARG A 78 10.96 -5.78 7.21
N VAL A 79 10.69 -6.85 6.50
CA VAL A 79 11.01 -8.20 6.95
C VAL A 79 12.01 -8.78 5.95
N ASN A 80 13.23 -9.01 6.40
CA ASN A 80 14.30 -9.51 5.54
C ASN A 80 14.30 -11.04 5.52
N SER A 81 14.77 -11.62 4.43
CA SER A 81 15.01 -13.06 4.33
C SER A 81 16.02 -13.52 5.37
N HIS A 82 15.87 -14.78 5.79
CA HIS A 82 16.92 -15.47 6.54
C HIS A 82 18.19 -15.54 5.70
N LEU A 83 19.36 -15.43 6.35
CA LEU A 83 20.68 -15.38 5.69
C LEU A 83 20.95 -16.55 4.73
N LEU A 84 20.33 -17.71 4.94
CA LEU A 84 20.52 -18.91 4.13
C LEU A 84 19.52 -19.07 2.98
N ILE A 85 18.56 -18.14 2.84
CA ILE A 85 17.60 -18.15 1.73
C ILE A 85 18.06 -17.11 0.70
N PRO A 86 18.52 -17.52 -0.49
CA PRO A 86 18.94 -16.59 -1.52
C PRO A 86 17.79 -15.68 -1.94
N VAL A 87 18.02 -14.37 -1.92
CA VAL A 87 17.12 -13.38 -2.53
C VAL A 87 17.43 -13.34 -4.02
N PRO A 88 16.44 -13.36 -4.93
CA PRO A 88 16.68 -13.42 -6.37
C PRO A 88 17.19 -12.09 -6.97
N SER A 89 17.90 -11.25 -6.20
CA SER A 89 18.48 -9.99 -6.67
C SER A 89 19.86 -9.79 -6.03
N PRO A 90 20.82 -9.15 -6.71
CA PRO A 90 22.12 -8.81 -6.11
C PRO A 90 21.97 -8.00 -4.83
N ASP A 91 22.93 -8.14 -3.93
CA ASP A 91 22.99 -7.33 -2.71
C ASP A 91 23.19 -5.85 -3.08
N PRO A 92 22.31 -4.96 -2.59
CA PRO A 92 22.46 -3.54 -2.84
C PRO A 92 23.54 -2.94 -1.92
N ALA A 93 24.12 -1.83 -2.34
CA ALA A 93 25.02 -1.02 -1.52
C ALA A 93 24.29 -0.38 -0.33
N ASP A 94 22.99 -0.10 -0.46
CA ASP A 94 22.10 0.27 0.65
C ASP A 94 20.64 -0.08 0.33
N ASP A 95 19.81 -0.20 1.36
CA ASP A 95 18.39 -0.56 1.31
C ASP A 95 17.56 0.56 1.97
N TYR A 96 16.81 1.30 1.18
CA TYR A 96 16.07 2.50 1.60
C TYR A 96 14.56 2.27 1.67
N THR A 97 13.90 2.94 2.62
CA THR A 97 12.43 3.01 2.71
C THR A 97 12.03 4.34 2.11
N LEU A 98 11.07 4.30 1.20
CA LEU A 98 10.51 5.47 0.58
C LEU A 98 8.98 5.47 0.72
N LEU A 99 8.51 6.22 1.70
CA LEU A 99 7.09 6.43 1.94
C LEU A 99 6.60 7.59 1.08
N VAL A 100 5.66 7.31 0.19
CA VAL A 100 5.05 8.30 -0.71
C VAL A 100 3.57 8.43 -0.40
N GLY A 101 3.00 9.61 -0.48
CA GLY A 101 1.59 9.79 -0.14
C GLY A 101 1.07 11.18 -0.48
N ASP A 102 -0.24 11.27 -0.66
CA ASP A 102 -0.95 12.54 -0.64
C ASP A 102 -1.08 13.08 0.80
N PHE A 103 -1.19 14.40 0.93
CA PHE A 103 -1.50 15.02 2.20
C PHE A 103 -2.58 16.10 2.07
N PHE A 104 -3.21 16.40 3.22
CA PHE A 104 -4.26 17.40 3.36
C PHE A 104 -3.92 18.33 4.54
N ASN A 105 -3.96 19.64 4.30
CA ASN A 105 -3.58 20.67 5.27
C ASN A 105 -4.59 20.85 6.41
N LYS A 106 -5.85 20.44 6.21
CA LYS A 106 -6.94 20.66 7.17
C LYS A 106 -6.80 19.88 8.48
N GLY A 107 -5.84 18.95 8.58
CA GLY A 107 -5.57 18.10 9.75
C GLY A 107 -6.64 17.01 9.98
N HIS A 108 -6.29 15.93 10.68
CA HIS A 108 -7.14 14.74 10.77
C HIS A 108 -8.54 14.99 11.36
N LYS A 109 -8.66 15.88 12.36
CA LYS A 109 -9.96 16.20 13.00
C LYS A 109 -10.93 16.84 12.01
N SER A 110 -10.46 17.79 11.21
CA SER A 110 -11.30 18.47 10.21
C SER A 110 -11.65 17.53 9.05
N LEU A 111 -10.70 16.70 8.60
CA LEU A 111 -10.97 15.70 7.56
C LEU A 111 -12.01 14.68 8.03
N LYS A 112 -11.95 14.24 9.30
CA LYS A 112 -12.99 13.40 9.88
C LYS A 112 -14.35 14.09 9.85
N LYS A 113 -14.44 15.36 10.29
CA LYS A 113 -15.70 16.13 10.27
C LYS A 113 -16.31 16.24 8.87
N ILE A 114 -15.49 16.42 7.85
CA ILE A 114 -15.91 16.46 6.44
C ILE A 114 -16.56 15.12 6.03
N LEU A 115 -15.92 13.99 6.36
CA LEU A 115 -16.47 12.67 6.05
C LEU A 115 -17.75 12.37 6.85
N ASP A 116 -17.75 12.69 8.15
CA ASP A 116 -18.90 12.50 9.04
C ASP A 116 -20.13 13.27 8.53
N SER A 117 -19.93 14.47 7.97
CA SER A 117 -20.98 15.31 7.38
C SER A 117 -21.43 14.84 5.99
N GLY A 118 -20.88 13.75 5.46
CA GLY A 118 -21.26 13.23 4.14
C GLY A 118 -20.60 13.94 2.96
N LEU A 119 -19.44 14.57 3.17
CA LEU A 119 -18.67 15.18 2.08
C LEU A 119 -17.41 14.36 1.78
N ASN A 120 -16.97 14.37 0.52
CA ASN A 120 -15.70 13.76 0.12
C ASN A 120 -14.52 14.67 0.54
N LEU A 121 -13.35 14.10 0.82
CA LEU A 121 -12.12 14.84 1.12
C LEU A 121 -11.67 15.77 -0.02
N GLY A 122 -12.19 15.58 -1.24
CA GLY A 122 -11.88 16.40 -2.38
C GLY A 122 -10.47 16.10 -2.93
N ARG A 123 -9.77 17.17 -3.34
CA ARG A 123 -8.40 17.10 -3.85
C ARG A 123 -7.41 17.20 -2.69
N CYS A 124 -6.34 16.42 -2.74
CA CYS A 124 -5.21 16.62 -1.83
C CYS A 124 -4.52 17.97 -2.05
N ASP A 125 -3.85 18.45 -1.01
CA ASP A 125 -3.12 19.71 -1.03
C ASP A 125 -1.70 19.54 -1.56
N GLY A 126 -1.15 18.33 -1.48
CA GLY A 126 0.17 18.01 -2.01
C GLY A 126 0.47 16.51 -2.00
N VAL A 127 1.67 16.17 -2.48
CA VAL A 127 2.31 14.84 -2.39
C VAL A 127 3.61 15.00 -1.62
N HIS A 128 4.11 13.95 -0.98
CA HIS A 128 5.40 13.96 -0.30
C HIS A 128 6.25 12.71 -0.56
N LEU A 129 7.55 12.82 -0.32
CA LEU A 129 8.54 11.74 -0.31
C LEU A 129 9.20 11.72 1.07
N ASN A 130 8.95 10.69 1.89
CA ASN A 130 9.35 10.62 3.31
C ASN A 130 9.01 11.89 4.11
N GLY A 131 7.81 12.46 3.87
CA GLY A 131 7.36 13.69 4.53
C GLY A 131 8.03 14.98 4.04
N LYS A 132 8.83 14.92 2.96
CA LYS A 132 9.55 16.06 2.38
C LYS A 132 9.12 16.32 0.94
N VAL A 133 9.37 17.54 0.49
CA VAL A 133 9.27 17.98 -0.91
C VAL A 133 10.47 18.90 -1.17
N ALA A 134 11.26 18.57 -2.18
CA ALA A 134 12.40 19.41 -2.61
C ALA A 134 11.90 20.68 -3.29
N LYS A 135 12.63 21.78 -3.12
CA LYS A 135 12.35 23.07 -3.76
C LYS A 135 12.93 23.17 -5.17
N GLY A 136 13.98 22.40 -5.45
CA GLY A 136 14.75 22.47 -6.68
C GLY A 136 15.61 23.73 -6.80
N ASP A 137 15.94 24.37 -5.68
CA ASP A 137 16.69 25.64 -5.64
C ASP A 137 18.22 25.44 -5.51
N GLY A 138 18.68 24.19 -5.59
CA GLY A 138 20.08 23.79 -5.41
C GLY A 138 20.55 23.76 -3.95
N LYS A 139 19.69 24.08 -2.98
CA LYS A 139 20.00 24.04 -1.54
C LYS A 139 19.30 22.92 -0.80
N ASP A 140 18.53 22.10 -1.52
CA ASP A 140 17.87 20.94 -0.94
C ASP A 140 18.89 19.90 -0.46
N GLU A 141 18.62 19.37 0.73
CA GLU A 141 19.29 18.19 1.24
C GLU A 141 18.88 16.96 0.42
N PRO A 142 19.83 16.05 0.10
CA PRO A 142 19.50 14.86 -0.65
C PRO A 142 18.58 13.96 0.19
N LEU A 143 17.55 13.44 -0.45
CA LEU A 143 16.73 12.38 0.11
C LEU A 143 17.56 11.08 0.22
N PHE A 144 18.43 10.83 -0.75
CA PHE A 144 19.37 9.71 -0.77
C PHE A 144 20.70 10.10 -1.41
N THR A 145 21.76 9.38 -1.04
CA THR A 145 23.08 9.55 -1.63
C THR A 145 23.53 8.26 -2.31
N MET A 146 24.10 8.38 -3.50
CA MET A 146 24.59 7.26 -4.29
C MET A 146 26.09 7.39 -4.60
N GLU A 147 26.76 6.26 -4.77
CA GLU A 147 28.10 6.17 -5.36
C GLU A 147 27.99 5.61 -6.77
N ALA A 148 28.66 6.25 -7.73
CA ALA A 148 28.66 5.82 -9.13
C ALA A 148 29.04 4.34 -9.26
N GLY A 149 28.33 3.62 -10.14
CA GLY A 149 28.47 2.20 -10.40
C GLY A 149 27.78 1.27 -9.40
N LYS A 150 27.37 1.75 -8.23
CA LYS A 150 26.69 0.92 -7.20
C LYS A 150 25.18 0.82 -7.45
N THR A 151 24.55 -0.20 -6.87
CA THR A 151 23.10 -0.41 -6.95
C THR A 151 22.46 -0.23 -5.58
N TYR A 152 21.34 0.46 -5.51
CA TYR A 152 20.60 0.77 -4.28
C TYR A 152 19.18 0.23 -4.38
N LYS A 153 18.66 -0.36 -3.31
CA LYS A 153 17.29 -0.90 -3.31
C LYS A 153 16.34 0.08 -2.64
N TYR A 154 15.27 0.47 -3.34
CA TYR A 154 14.25 1.37 -2.85
C TYR A 154 12.95 0.62 -2.59
N ARG A 155 12.51 0.58 -1.33
CA ARG A 155 11.24 0.02 -0.89
C ARG A 155 10.18 1.12 -0.84
N ILE A 156 9.43 1.25 -1.93
CA ILE A 156 8.47 2.32 -2.18
C ILE A 156 7.09 1.89 -1.69
N CYS A 157 6.52 2.59 -0.71
CA CYS A 157 5.20 2.30 -0.17
C CYS A 157 4.28 3.51 -0.29
N ASN A 158 3.09 3.33 -0.86
CA ASN A 158 2.08 4.40 -0.89
C ASN A 158 1.29 4.45 0.43
N VAL A 159 1.70 5.37 1.29
CA VAL A 159 1.09 5.67 2.60
C VAL A 159 0.00 6.75 2.53
N GLY A 160 -0.43 7.12 1.33
CA GLY A 160 -1.52 8.09 1.12
C GLY A 160 -2.89 7.61 1.66
N LEU A 161 -3.86 8.50 1.59
CA LEU A 161 -5.26 8.25 1.94
C LEU A 161 -6.12 7.89 0.74
N LYS A 162 -5.86 8.49 -0.44
CA LYS A 162 -6.77 8.41 -1.57
C LYS A 162 -6.09 8.18 -2.91
N THR A 163 -4.99 8.87 -3.20
CA THR A 163 -4.46 8.90 -4.57
C THR A 163 -3.47 7.76 -4.84
N ALA A 164 -3.62 7.11 -5.99
CA ALA A 164 -2.53 6.39 -6.62
C ALA A 164 -1.42 7.37 -7.03
N ILE A 165 -0.17 6.95 -6.90
CA ILE A 165 1.00 7.79 -7.16
C ILE A 165 1.86 7.12 -8.24
N ASN A 166 2.20 7.84 -9.30
CA ASN A 166 3.23 7.41 -10.24
C ASN A 166 4.59 7.88 -9.74
N PHE A 167 5.53 6.95 -9.73
CA PHE A 167 6.87 7.13 -9.20
C PHE A 167 7.92 6.96 -10.30
N ARG A 168 8.93 7.84 -10.34
CA ARG A 168 9.98 7.92 -11.37
C ARG A 168 11.31 8.33 -10.74
N PHE A 169 12.40 7.76 -11.24
CA PHE A 169 13.76 8.28 -11.01
C PHE A 169 14.24 8.90 -12.32
N GLU A 170 14.65 10.16 -12.29
CA GLU A 170 15.19 10.87 -13.45
C GLU A 170 16.40 10.11 -14.02
N ASN A 171 16.37 9.77 -15.30
CA ASN A 171 17.42 9.04 -16.03
C ASN A 171 17.81 7.67 -15.47
N HIS A 172 17.05 7.11 -14.53
CA HIS A 172 17.34 5.78 -13.98
C HIS A 172 16.18 4.79 -14.22
N GLN A 173 16.55 3.56 -14.54
CA GLN A 173 15.61 2.44 -14.65
C GLN A 173 15.32 1.83 -13.27
N MET A 174 14.11 1.32 -13.11
CA MET A 174 13.67 0.56 -11.93
C MET A 174 13.41 -0.88 -12.30
N LYS A 175 14.18 -1.80 -11.72
CA LYS A 175 13.91 -3.23 -11.83
C LYS A 175 12.94 -3.66 -10.73
N LEU A 176 11.74 -4.13 -11.05
CA LEU A 176 10.81 -4.61 -10.01
C LEU A 176 11.25 -6.00 -9.53
N VAL A 177 11.69 -6.12 -8.28
CA VAL A 177 12.16 -7.40 -7.69
C VAL A 177 11.26 -7.92 -6.57
N GLU A 178 10.43 -7.05 -6.00
CA GLU A 178 9.53 -7.38 -4.91
C GLU A 178 8.24 -6.55 -5.04
N MET A 179 7.10 -7.19 -4.79
CA MET A 179 5.80 -6.54 -4.68
C MET A 179 5.02 -7.19 -3.54
N GLU A 180 4.57 -6.39 -2.58
CA GLU A 180 3.70 -6.79 -1.45
C GLU A 180 4.21 -8.05 -0.70
N GLY A 181 5.54 -8.16 -0.60
CA GLY A 181 6.21 -9.28 0.07
C GLY A 181 6.41 -10.54 -0.77
N SER A 182 6.26 -10.44 -2.09
CA SER A 182 6.53 -11.52 -3.02
C SER A 182 7.61 -11.15 -4.04
N HIS A 183 8.40 -12.12 -4.46
CA HIS A 183 9.38 -11.93 -5.52
C HIS A 183 8.74 -11.97 -6.90
N THR A 184 9.09 -10.98 -7.73
CA THR A 184 8.52 -10.81 -9.06
C THR A 184 9.46 -11.32 -10.16
N MET A 185 8.88 -11.64 -11.31
CA MET A 185 9.63 -11.63 -12.56
C MET A 185 10.16 -10.23 -12.80
N GLN A 186 11.46 -10.12 -13.02
CA GLN A 186 12.19 -8.86 -12.91
C GLN A 186 12.12 -8.03 -14.18
N ASN A 187 10.97 -7.38 -14.37
CA ASN A 187 10.78 -6.42 -15.45
C ASN A 187 11.38 -5.06 -15.10
N GLU A 188 11.84 -4.35 -16.12
CA GLU A 188 12.40 -3.00 -16.04
C GLU A 188 11.34 -1.94 -16.33
N TYR A 189 11.33 -0.86 -15.56
CA TYR A 189 10.35 0.21 -15.65
C TYR A 189 11.01 1.59 -15.58
N LYS A 190 10.53 2.52 -16.41
CA LYS A 190 10.85 3.96 -16.29
C LYS A 190 10.00 4.66 -15.23
N SER A 191 8.81 4.10 -14.96
CA SER A 191 7.86 4.63 -14.00
C SER A 191 7.00 3.50 -13.44
N LEU A 192 6.48 3.67 -12.24
CA LEU A 192 5.54 2.71 -11.62
C LEU A 192 4.34 3.44 -11.01
N ASP A 193 3.12 3.02 -11.33
CA ASP A 193 1.91 3.39 -10.60
C ASP A 193 1.83 2.53 -9.32
N VAL A 194 1.89 3.18 -8.15
CA VAL A 194 1.78 2.56 -6.82
C VAL A 194 0.44 2.97 -6.19
N HIS A 195 -0.47 2.04 -6.03
CA HIS A 195 -1.80 2.30 -5.46
C HIS A 195 -1.75 2.36 -3.93
N VAL A 196 -2.75 2.98 -3.31
CA VAL A 196 -2.80 3.17 -1.85
C VAL A 196 -2.71 1.82 -1.15
N GLY A 197 -1.78 1.69 -0.21
CA GLY A 197 -1.57 0.44 0.53
C GLY A 197 -0.56 -0.52 -0.11
N GLN A 198 -0.11 -0.27 -1.34
CA GLN A 198 0.89 -1.12 -1.99
C GLN A 198 2.32 -0.72 -1.61
N CYS A 199 3.20 -1.72 -1.62
CA CYS A 199 4.65 -1.57 -1.47
C CYS A 199 5.40 -2.37 -2.54
N PHE A 200 6.39 -1.74 -3.18
CA PHE A 200 7.30 -2.36 -4.15
C PHE A 200 8.75 -2.22 -3.70
N ALA A 201 9.63 -3.14 -4.08
CA ALA A 201 11.08 -2.94 -4.00
C ALA A 201 11.71 -2.91 -5.39
N VAL A 202 12.51 -1.88 -5.64
CA VAL A 202 13.20 -1.66 -6.92
C VAL A 202 14.69 -1.37 -6.71
N PRO A 203 15.61 -2.20 -7.21
CA PRO A 203 17.00 -1.83 -7.34
C PRO A 203 17.17 -0.79 -8.44
N VAL A 204 17.97 0.22 -8.15
CA VAL A 204 18.32 1.32 -9.04
C VAL A 204 19.83 1.43 -9.05
N LYS A 205 20.42 1.37 -10.25
CA LYS A 205 21.87 1.47 -10.43
C LYS A 205 22.26 2.92 -10.63
N ALA A 206 23.30 3.36 -9.92
CA ALA A 206 23.89 4.68 -10.07
C ALA A 206 24.80 4.72 -11.33
N ASP A 207 24.21 4.61 -12.51
CA ASP A 207 24.91 4.48 -13.79
C ASP A 207 24.94 5.75 -14.65
N GLN A 208 24.49 6.87 -14.08
CA GLN A 208 24.55 8.18 -14.71
C GLN A 208 25.81 8.95 -14.28
N ASP A 209 26.04 10.11 -14.89
CA ASP A 209 27.14 10.99 -14.52
C ASP A 209 27.02 11.44 -13.04
N PRO A 210 28.12 11.70 -12.32
CA PRO A 210 28.04 12.12 -10.94
C PRO A 210 27.41 13.52 -10.76
N GLU A 211 26.09 13.58 -10.66
CA GLU A 211 25.28 14.79 -10.48
C GLU A 211 24.10 14.55 -9.51
N ASP A 212 23.29 15.56 -9.29
CA ASP A 212 21.99 15.41 -8.62
C ASP A 212 20.93 14.93 -9.63
N TYR A 213 19.96 14.14 -9.17
CA TYR A 213 18.84 13.63 -9.96
C TYR A 213 17.54 13.69 -9.17
N TYR A 214 16.41 13.91 -9.85
CA TYR A 214 15.11 13.90 -9.18
C TYR A 214 14.54 12.50 -9.00
N VAL A 215 14.00 12.27 -7.81
CA VAL A 215 12.92 11.34 -7.55
C VAL A 215 11.61 12.10 -7.72
N VAL A 216 10.69 11.61 -8.54
CA VAL A 216 9.42 12.30 -8.81
C VAL A 216 8.23 11.42 -8.47
N ALA A 217 7.32 11.97 -7.66
CA ALA A 217 6.04 11.38 -7.32
C ALA A 217 4.90 12.28 -7.82
N SER A 218 3.96 11.73 -8.58
CA SER A 218 2.82 12.49 -9.11
C SER A 218 1.51 11.74 -8.93
N THR A 219 0.43 12.45 -8.60
CA THR A 219 -0.90 11.84 -8.49
C THR A 219 -1.36 11.30 -9.83
N ARG A 220 -2.07 10.18 -9.77
CA ARG A 220 -2.71 9.52 -10.92
C ARG A 220 -4.21 9.54 -10.75
N PHE A 221 -4.92 9.54 -11.87
CA PHE A 221 -6.38 9.45 -11.92
C PHE A 221 -7.08 10.61 -11.18
N THR A 222 -6.43 11.77 -11.17
CA THR A 222 -6.94 13.02 -10.63
C THR A 222 -7.09 14.04 -11.76
N ARG A 223 -8.14 14.88 -11.72
CA ARG A 223 -8.38 15.92 -12.75
C ARG A 223 -7.20 16.90 -12.89
N ARG A 224 -6.49 17.17 -11.79
CA ARG A 224 -5.24 17.93 -11.80
C ARG A 224 -4.15 17.06 -11.20
N GLN A 225 -3.00 17.06 -11.84
CA GLN A 225 -1.82 16.40 -11.33
C GLN A 225 -1.21 17.24 -10.20
N VAL A 226 -0.83 16.58 -9.12
CA VAL A 226 -0.01 17.16 -8.04
C VAL A 226 1.31 16.40 -8.03
N THR A 227 2.42 17.12 -8.01
CA THR A 227 3.78 16.55 -8.10
C THR A 227 4.59 16.95 -6.88
N ALA A 228 5.44 16.03 -6.42
CA ALA A 228 6.51 16.28 -5.47
C ALA A 228 7.81 15.70 -5.99
N THR A 229 8.91 16.39 -5.68
CA THR A 229 10.26 15.97 -6.04
C THR A 229 11.11 15.74 -4.79
N GLY A 230 12.13 14.90 -4.92
CA GLY A 230 13.19 14.68 -3.93
C GLY A 230 14.52 14.53 -4.66
N ILE A 231 15.63 14.85 -4.00
CA ILE A 231 16.96 14.81 -4.63
C ILE A 231 17.67 13.49 -4.31
N ILE A 232 18.21 12.84 -5.33
CA ILE A 232 19.30 11.87 -5.20
C ILE A 232 20.59 12.59 -5.55
N ARG A 233 21.58 12.48 -4.67
CA ARG A 233 22.90 13.09 -4.90
C ARG A 233 23.95 12.03 -5.12
N TYR A 234 24.65 12.09 -6.24
CA TYR A 234 25.85 11.27 -6.43
C TYR A 234 27.00 11.84 -5.60
N LYS A 235 27.77 10.96 -4.93
CA LYS A 235 28.96 11.38 -4.19
C LYS A 235 29.96 12.01 -5.15
N LYS A 236 30.54 13.14 -4.73
CA LYS A 236 31.45 13.99 -5.52
C LYS A 236 30.79 14.64 -6.75
N GLY A 237 29.47 14.51 -6.90
CA GLY A 237 28.76 15.21 -7.95
C GLY A 237 28.64 16.69 -7.71
N LYS A 238 28.60 17.48 -8.79
CA LYS A 238 28.60 18.95 -8.75
C LYS A 238 27.52 19.60 -9.62
N GLY A 239 26.82 18.82 -10.45
CA GLY A 239 25.72 19.29 -11.29
C GLY A 239 24.37 19.23 -10.56
N PRO A 240 23.47 20.21 -10.76
CA PRO A 240 22.10 20.11 -10.29
C PRO A 240 21.31 19.09 -11.12
N ALA A 241 20.18 18.62 -10.58
CA ALA A 241 19.22 17.80 -11.34
C ALA A 241 18.61 18.58 -12.52
N SER A 242 18.16 17.87 -13.55
CA SER A 242 17.57 18.50 -14.73
C SER A 242 16.35 19.34 -14.36
N SER A 243 16.22 20.51 -15.00
CA SER A 243 15.00 21.32 -14.87
C SER A 243 13.75 20.66 -15.47
N GLU A 244 13.93 19.66 -16.35
CA GLU A 244 12.83 18.92 -16.97
C GLU A 244 12.54 17.64 -16.20
N LEU A 245 11.33 17.54 -15.63
CA LEU A 245 10.90 16.35 -14.90
C LEU A 245 10.34 15.30 -15.87
N PRO A 246 10.65 14.00 -15.66
CA PRO A 246 10.02 12.94 -16.44
C PRO A 246 8.50 12.97 -16.24
N PRO A 247 7.70 13.01 -17.31
CA PRO A 247 6.24 13.06 -17.19
C PRO A 247 5.71 11.71 -16.68
N PRO A 248 4.62 11.68 -15.89
CA PRO A 248 3.92 10.44 -15.61
C PRO A 248 3.23 9.92 -16.89
N PRO A 249 2.90 8.62 -16.96
CA PRO A 249 2.11 8.07 -18.06
C PRO A 249 0.73 8.73 -18.13
N VAL A 250 -0.01 8.55 -19.22
CA VAL A 250 -1.36 9.12 -19.40
C VAL A 250 -2.41 8.00 -19.46
N GLY A 251 -3.57 8.24 -18.86
CA GLY A 251 -4.71 7.32 -18.89
C GLY A 251 -4.60 6.11 -17.96
N TRP A 252 -5.73 5.43 -17.74
CA TRP A 252 -5.83 4.22 -16.91
C TRP A 252 -5.32 2.96 -17.60
N ALA A 253 -5.35 2.91 -18.94
CA ALA A 253 -4.90 1.75 -19.70
C ALA A 253 -3.43 1.40 -19.41
N TRP A 254 -2.59 2.40 -19.18
CA TRP A 254 -1.20 2.19 -18.78
C TRP A 254 -1.09 1.42 -17.46
N SER A 255 -1.89 1.77 -16.44
CA SER A 255 -1.88 1.06 -15.15
C SER A 255 -2.44 -0.35 -15.25
N LEU A 256 -3.41 -0.59 -16.14
CA LEU A 256 -3.90 -1.96 -16.39
C LEU A 256 -2.84 -2.81 -17.11
N ASN A 257 -2.12 -2.23 -18.06
CA ASN A 257 -1.01 -2.91 -18.71
C ASN A 257 0.12 -3.19 -17.72
N GLN A 258 0.45 -2.25 -16.83
CA GLN A 258 1.40 -2.48 -15.74
C GLN A 258 0.97 -3.68 -14.89
N PHE A 259 -0.30 -3.74 -14.45
CA PHE A 259 -0.82 -4.89 -13.71
C PHE A 259 -0.55 -6.21 -14.44
N ARG A 260 -0.80 -6.27 -15.75
CA ARG A 260 -0.61 -7.48 -16.57
C ARG A 260 0.85 -7.91 -16.70
N THR A 261 1.78 -6.97 -16.54
CA THR A 261 3.22 -7.28 -16.53
C THR A 261 3.71 -7.85 -15.19
N PHE A 262 2.94 -7.70 -14.11
CA PHE A 262 3.34 -8.22 -12.81
C PHE A 262 3.09 -9.73 -12.73
N ARG A 263 4.17 -10.46 -12.49
CA ARG A 263 4.18 -11.92 -12.44
C ARG A 263 5.07 -12.37 -11.29
N TRP A 264 4.69 -13.43 -10.61
CA TRP A 264 5.55 -14.07 -9.61
C TRP A 264 6.74 -14.75 -10.26
N ASN A 265 7.90 -14.65 -9.62
CA ASN A 265 9.01 -15.54 -9.94
C ASN A 265 8.76 -16.90 -9.29
N LEU A 266 8.30 -17.88 -10.09
CA LEU A 266 7.90 -19.19 -9.58
C LEU A 266 9.05 -20.01 -8.97
N THR A 267 10.30 -19.73 -9.34
CA THR A 267 11.48 -20.46 -8.85
C THR A 267 12.10 -19.80 -7.62
N ALA A 268 11.78 -18.52 -7.37
CA ALA A 268 12.24 -17.81 -6.19
C ALA A 268 11.64 -18.43 -4.91
N ARG A 269 12.47 -18.49 -3.88
CA ARG A 269 12.06 -18.83 -2.51
C ARG A 269 11.71 -17.53 -1.80
N ALA A 270 10.67 -17.56 -0.97
CA ALA A 270 10.32 -16.46 -0.08
C ALA A 270 10.72 -16.86 1.35
N ALA A 271 9.78 -16.88 2.30
CA ALA A 271 10.10 -17.21 3.70
C ALA A 271 10.31 -18.69 3.99
N ILE A 272 9.84 -19.55 3.09
CA ILE A 272 9.91 -21.01 3.20
C ILE A 272 10.87 -21.52 2.13
N PRO A 273 11.58 -22.66 2.34
CA PRO A 273 12.44 -23.26 1.32
C PRO A 273 11.73 -23.61 0.01
N ASN A 274 10.40 -23.77 0.05
CA ASN A 274 9.59 -24.07 -1.11
C ASN A 274 9.47 -22.83 -2.02
N PRO A 275 9.70 -22.98 -3.33
CA PRO A 275 9.48 -21.89 -4.28
C PRO A 275 8.03 -21.36 -4.28
N GLN A 276 7.84 -20.10 -4.68
CA GLN A 276 6.50 -19.49 -4.80
C GLN A 276 5.57 -20.32 -5.71
N GLY A 277 6.12 -20.98 -6.74
CA GLY A 277 5.36 -21.84 -7.64
C GLY A 277 4.96 -23.21 -7.09
N SER A 278 5.31 -23.55 -5.84
CA SER A 278 4.85 -24.79 -5.21
C SER A 278 3.34 -24.81 -4.94
N TYR A 279 2.72 -23.64 -4.76
CA TYR A 279 1.27 -23.53 -4.56
C TYR A 279 0.54 -23.42 -5.90
N LYS A 280 0.04 -24.54 -6.42
CA LYS A 280 -0.66 -24.63 -7.72
C LYS A 280 -2.14 -24.22 -7.61
N TYR A 281 -2.38 -22.96 -7.27
CA TYR A 281 -3.72 -22.43 -7.02
C TYR A 281 -4.67 -22.56 -8.22
N GLY A 282 -4.16 -22.54 -9.46
CA GLY A 282 -4.95 -22.72 -10.67
C GLY A 282 -5.63 -24.08 -10.81
N ALA A 283 -5.19 -25.09 -10.04
CA ALA A 283 -5.79 -26.43 -10.02
C ALA A 283 -6.79 -26.62 -8.86
N ILE A 284 -6.99 -25.61 -8.01
CA ILE A 284 -7.88 -25.68 -6.85
C ILE A 284 -9.28 -25.22 -7.27
N ASN A 285 -10.29 -26.05 -7.01
CA ASN A 285 -11.67 -25.70 -7.29
C ASN A 285 -12.13 -24.53 -6.43
N ILE A 286 -12.76 -23.54 -7.06
CA ILE A 286 -13.40 -22.42 -6.37
C ILE A 286 -14.63 -22.96 -5.62
N THR A 287 -14.67 -22.71 -4.32
CA THR A 287 -15.75 -23.19 -3.42
C THR A 287 -16.85 -22.17 -3.20
N ARG A 288 -16.54 -20.87 -3.37
CA ARG A 288 -17.48 -19.76 -3.29
C ARG A 288 -16.98 -18.62 -4.17
N THR A 289 -17.90 -17.99 -4.89
CA THR A 289 -17.63 -16.78 -5.66
C THR A 289 -18.42 -15.63 -5.03
N ILE A 290 -17.72 -14.56 -4.66
CA ILE A 290 -18.30 -13.34 -4.10
C ILE A 290 -18.01 -12.19 -5.07
N LYS A 291 -19.06 -11.62 -5.66
CA LYS A 291 -18.99 -10.45 -6.52
C LYS A 291 -19.43 -9.21 -5.73
N LEU A 292 -18.53 -8.26 -5.54
CA LEU A 292 -18.73 -7.02 -4.79
C LEU A 292 -18.74 -5.85 -5.77
N ALA A 293 -19.91 -5.25 -5.99
CA ALA A 293 -20.05 -4.01 -6.74
C ALA A 293 -20.11 -2.83 -5.79
N ASN A 294 -19.21 -1.85 -5.98
CA ASN A 294 -19.26 -0.61 -5.21
C ASN A 294 -20.21 0.41 -5.81
N THR A 295 -20.90 1.12 -4.93
CA THR A 295 -21.83 2.20 -5.28
C THR A 295 -21.57 3.40 -4.37
N ALA A 296 -21.74 4.59 -4.91
CA ALA A 296 -21.76 5.83 -4.16
C ALA A 296 -23.18 6.43 -4.21
N SER A 297 -23.79 6.64 -3.04
CA SER A 297 -25.18 7.11 -2.93
C SER A 297 -25.37 8.01 -1.73
N GLU A 298 -26.48 8.73 -1.72
CA GLU A 298 -26.93 9.50 -0.57
C GLU A 298 -27.76 8.59 0.37
N VAL A 299 -27.41 8.60 1.66
CA VAL A 299 -28.14 7.91 2.73
C VAL A 299 -28.32 8.93 3.85
N ASP A 300 -29.57 9.22 4.22
CA ASP A 300 -29.94 10.21 5.24
C ASP A 300 -29.29 11.60 5.03
N GLY A 301 -29.30 12.09 3.79
CA GLY A 301 -28.71 13.40 3.45
C GLY A 301 -27.18 13.41 3.40
N LYS A 302 -26.51 12.25 3.50
CA LYS A 302 -25.05 12.13 3.53
C LYS A 302 -24.55 11.24 2.40
N PHE A 303 -23.49 11.68 1.72
CA PHE A 303 -22.82 10.84 0.74
C PHE A 303 -22.10 9.67 1.42
N ARG A 304 -22.35 8.46 0.92
CA ARG A 304 -21.88 7.20 1.47
C ARG A 304 -21.48 6.23 0.36
N TYR A 305 -20.70 5.22 0.74
CA TYR A 305 -20.25 4.16 -0.15
C TYR A 305 -20.77 2.82 0.35
N ALA A 306 -21.31 2.02 -0.56
CA ALA A 306 -21.88 0.71 -0.24
C ALA A 306 -21.31 -0.37 -1.16
N LEU A 307 -21.33 -1.61 -0.68
CA LEU A 307 -21.03 -2.81 -1.46
C LEU A 307 -22.31 -3.64 -1.58
N ASN A 308 -22.70 -4.00 -2.81
CA ASN A 308 -23.93 -4.77 -3.10
C ASN A 308 -25.19 -4.21 -2.40
N GLY A 309 -25.31 -2.88 -2.34
CA GLY A 309 -26.45 -2.21 -1.71
C GLY A 309 -26.40 -2.15 -0.17
N VAL A 310 -25.29 -2.53 0.46
CA VAL A 310 -25.11 -2.46 1.91
C VAL A 310 -23.99 -1.50 2.28
N LEU A 311 -24.31 -0.52 3.12
CA LEU A 311 -23.38 0.38 3.78
C LEU A 311 -22.94 -0.26 5.10
N HIS A 312 -21.62 -0.44 5.28
CA HIS A 312 -21.08 -0.99 6.52
C HIS A 312 -21.27 -0.03 7.68
N ASP A 313 -21.96 -0.51 8.71
CA ASP A 313 -22.16 0.22 9.96
C ASP A 313 -21.16 -0.20 11.04
N ASN A 314 -20.59 0.80 11.71
CA ASN A 314 -19.62 0.65 12.80
C ASN A 314 -20.21 1.02 14.18
N GLU A 315 -21.52 1.22 14.31
CA GLU A 315 -22.19 1.61 15.57
C GLU A 315 -22.38 0.48 16.61
N PHE A 316 -21.75 -0.69 16.40
CA PHE A 316 -21.73 -1.76 17.40
C PHE A 316 -20.94 -1.34 18.65
N LYS A 317 -21.42 -1.75 19.84
CA LYS A 317 -20.81 -1.38 21.13
C LYS A 317 -19.55 -2.18 21.41
N THR A 318 -19.55 -3.44 20.97
CA THR A 318 -18.45 -4.37 21.17
C THR A 318 -17.81 -4.70 19.82
N PRO A 319 -16.48 -4.53 19.64
CA PRO A 319 -15.79 -4.91 18.42
C PRO A 319 -16.13 -6.35 18.01
N LEU A 320 -16.42 -6.58 16.71
CA LEU A 320 -16.98 -7.83 16.19
C LEU A 320 -16.27 -9.09 16.73
N LYS A 321 -14.93 -9.11 16.72
CA LYS A 321 -14.16 -10.27 17.20
C LYS A 321 -14.26 -10.50 18.72
N LEU A 322 -14.39 -9.43 19.50
CA LEU A 322 -14.64 -9.53 20.94
C LEU A 322 -16.08 -9.98 21.21
N ALA A 323 -17.04 -9.52 20.41
CA ALA A 323 -18.42 -9.97 20.51
C ALA A 323 -18.55 -11.48 20.24
N GLU A 324 -17.82 -12.01 19.25
CA GLU A 324 -17.69 -13.46 19.04
C GLU A 324 -17.04 -14.15 20.25
N TYR A 325 -15.88 -13.67 20.71
CA TYR A 325 -15.12 -14.29 21.81
C TYR A 325 -15.93 -14.41 23.10
N PHE A 326 -16.73 -13.38 23.44
CA PHE A 326 -17.58 -13.36 24.63
C PHE A 326 -18.98 -13.94 24.39
N ASN A 327 -19.25 -14.57 23.23
CA ASN A 327 -20.54 -15.17 22.87
C ASN A 327 -21.74 -14.19 22.92
N ILE A 328 -21.50 -12.92 22.58
CA ILE A 328 -22.55 -11.88 22.49
C ILE A 328 -22.80 -11.39 21.06
N ALA A 329 -22.24 -12.07 20.05
CA ALA A 329 -22.39 -11.70 18.63
C ALA A 329 -23.85 -11.44 18.22
N LYS A 330 -24.80 -12.30 18.64
CA LYS A 330 -26.24 -12.13 18.35
C LYS A 330 -26.87 -10.83 18.88
N LYS A 331 -26.19 -10.12 19.79
CA LYS A 331 -26.63 -8.81 20.31
C LYS A 331 -26.04 -7.63 19.52
N GLU A 332 -24.99 -7.87 18.73
CA GLU A 332 -24.18 -6.83 18.10
C GLU A 332 -24.28 -6.89 16.57
N PHE A 333 -24.34 -8.09 15.96
CA PHE A 333 -24.41 -8.26 14.51
C PHE A 333 -24.98 -9.62 14.09
N GLU A 334 -25.34 -9.69 12.81
CA GLU A 334 -25.72 -10.93 12.10
C GLU A 334 -24.66 -11.25 11.03
N TYR A 335 -24.49 -12.54 10.73
CA TYR A 335 -23.63 -12.98 9.64
C TYR A 335 -24.35 -12.89 8.29
N ASP A 336 -23.57 -12.86 7.20
CA ASP A 336 -24.06 -12.93 5.82
C ASP A 336 -25.07 -11.83 5.46
N THR A 337 -24.86 -10.64 6.03
CA THR A 337 -25.68 -9.45 5.83
C THR A 337 -25.54 -8.81 4.45
N ILE A 338 -24.55 -9.23 3.66
CA ILE A 338 -24.31 -8.81 2.28
C ILE A 338 -24.46 -10.02 1.35
N PRO A 339 -25.17 -9.88 0.20
CA PRO A 339 -25.29 -10.97 -0.75
C PRO A 339 -23.98 -11.18 -1.52
N ASP A 340 -23.74 -12.43 -1.97
CA ASP A 340 -22.59 -12.79 -2.80
C ASP A 340 -22.62 -12.19 -4.20
N ASN A 341 -23.80 -11.78 -4.68
CA ASN A 341 -23.94 -11.08 -5.95
C ASN A 341 -24.61 -9.72 -5.72
N PRO A 342 -24.24 -8.68 -6.49
CA PRO A 342 -24.95 -7.43 -6.47
C PRO A 342 -26.39 -7.64 -6.92
N PRO A 343 -27.37 -6.98 -6.27
CA PRO A 343 -28.76 -7.04 -6.72
C PRO A 343 -28.91 -6.37 -8.09
N GLU A 344 -29.87 -6.82 -8.89
CA GLU A 344 -30.15 -6.22 -10.22
C GLU A 344 -30.54 -4.74 -10.11
N LYS A 345 -31.25 -4.39 -9.03
CA LYS A 345 -31.63 -3.02 -8.69
C LYS A 345 -31.45 -2.82 -7.19
N THR A 346 -30.90 -1.67 -6.82
CA THR A 346 -30.79 -1.24 -5.43
C THR A 346 -31.72 -0.06 -5.22
N GLU A 347 -32.92 -0.30 -4.70
CA GLU A 347 -33.89 0.77 -4.42
C GLU A 347 -33.53 1.54 -3.14
N THR A 348 -32.94 0.86 -2.17
CA THR A 348 -32.54 1.45 -0.88
C THR A 348 -31.25 0.83 -0.40
N ILE A 349 -30.33 1.67 0.10
CA ILE A 349 -29.10 1.22 0.73
C ILE A 349 -29.41 0.77 2.15
N GLN A 350 -29.09 -0.49 2.47
CA GLN A 350 -29.23 -1.02 3.82
C GLN A 350 -28.02 -0.63 4.66
N VAL A 351 -28.25 -0.16 5.88
CA VAL A 351 -27.19 0.22 6.82
C VAL A 351 -27.11 -0.84 7.91
N LYS A 352 -26.01 -1.60 7.92
CA LYS A 352 -25.79 -2.69 8.90
C LYS A 352 -24.33 -3.15 8.88
N PRO A 353 -23.84 -3.81 9.95
CA PRO A 353 -22.53 -4.45 9.94
C PRO A 353 -22.44 -5.47 8.80
N ILE A 354 -21.40 -5.34 7.96
CA ILE A 354 -21.11 -6.30 6.89
C ILE A 354 -20.19 -7.39 7.46
N VAL A 355 -20.73 -8.60 7.66
CA VAL A 355 -19.98 -9.73 8.24
C VAL A 355 -20.23 -11.01 7.43
N PRO A 356 -19.56 -11.18 6.27
CA PRO A 356 -19.67 -12.41 5.49
C PRO A 356 -19.04 -13.59 6.25
N ASN A 357 -19.73 -14.72 6.31
CA ASN A 357 -19.21 -15.92 6.95
C ASN A 357 -18.47 -16.79 5.94
N ILE A 358 -17.17 -17.01 6.13
CA ILE A 358 -16.35 -17.84 5.24
C ILE A 358 -15.83 -19.05 6.01
N THR A 359 -16.23 -20.24 5.57
CA THR A 359 -15.77 -21.49 6.15
C THR A 359 -14.25 -21.65 5.99
N HIS A 360 -13.58 -22.06 7.07
CA HIS A 360 -12.15 -22.30 7.05
C HIS A 360 -11.74 -23.28 5.93
N ARG A 361 -10.65 -22.96 5.21
CA ARG A 361 -10.10 -23.70 4.06
C ARG A 361 -10.92 -23.68 2.78
N HIS A 362 -12.00 -22.90 2.71
CA HIS A 362 -12.65 -22.62 1.44
C HIS A 362 -11.71 -21.79 0.54
N PHE A 363 -11.62 -22.19 -0.73
CA PHE A 363 -10.95 -21.41 -1.76
C PHE A 363 -11.97 -20.47 -2.39
N VAL A 364 -11.89 -19.19 -2.03
CA VAL A 364 -12.88 -18.16 -2.37
C VAL A 364 -12.36 -17.27 -3.48
N GLU A 365 -13.19 -17.05 -4.49
CA GLU A 365 -12.96 -16.05 -5.54
C GLU A 365 -13.72 -14.78 -5.16
N ILE A 366 -13.03 -13.64 -5.18
CA ILE A 366 -13.66 -12.33 -4.96
C ILE A 366 -13.49 -11.48 -6.22
N ILE A 367 -14.61 -11.02 -6.78
CA ILE A 367 -14.65 -10.13 -7.94
C ILE A 367 -15.05 -8.74 -7.44
N PHE A 368 -14.23 -7.73 -7.73
CA PHE A 368 -14.57 -6.34 -7.48
C PHE A 368 -15.06 -5.67 -8.77
N GLU A 369 -16.29 -5.17 -8.75
CA GLU A 369 -16.86 -4.39 -9.86
C GLU A 369 -16.95 -2.92 -9.47
N ASN A 370 -16.15 -2.09 -10.14
CA ASN A 370 -16.20 -0.65 -9.94
C ASN A 370 -17.19 -0.01 -10.91
N GLN A 371 -18.34 0.41 -10.38
CA GLN A 371 -19.38 1.12 -11.13
C GLN A 371 -19.18 2.64 -11.11
N GLU A 372 -18.17 3.11 -10.38
CA GLU A 372 -17.88 4.53 -10.19
C GLU A 372 -16.79 5.02 -11.15
N THR A 373 -16.70 6.34 -11.29
CA THR A 373 -15.64 7.00 -12.09
C THR A 373 -14.31 7.13 -11.33
N ALA A 374 -14.32 6.94 -10.02
CA ALA A 374 -13.14 6.98 -9.17
C ALA A 374 -12.59 5.57 -8.96
N ILE A 375 -11.26 5.44 -8.88
CA ILE A 375 -10.61 4.18 -8.53
C ILE A 375 -10.90 3.81 -7.07
N GLN A 376 -11.10 2.52 -6.85
CA GLN A 376 -11.18 1.91 -5.54
C GLN A 376 -9.92 1.07 -5.28
N SER A 377 -9.39 1.17 -4.07
CA SER A 377 -8.30 0.30 -3.60
C SER A 377 -8.85 -0.56 -2.48
N TYR A 378 -8.80 -1.88 -2.67
CA TYR A 378 -9.26 -2.85 -1.70
C TYR A 378 -8.06 -3.47 -0.99
N HIS A 379 -8.16 -3.60 0.33
CA HIS A 379 -7.17 -4.24 1.17
C HIS A 379 -7.84 -5.33 1.99
N LEU A 380 -7.25 -6.53 1.99
CA LEU A 380 -7.70 -7.65 2.81
C LEU A 380 -6.73 -7.83 3.98
N SER A 381 -7.20 -7.55 5.19
CA SER A 381 -6.39 -7.74 6.39
C SER A 381 -6.35 -9.22 6.80
N GLY A 382 -5.18 -9.69 7.23
CA GLY A 382 -5.00 -11.06 7.74
C GLY A 382 -4.76 -12.14 6.68
N TYR A 383 -4.86 -11.80 5.39
CA TYR A 383 -4.64 -12.71 4.27
C TYR A 383 -3.89 -12.00 3.14
N SER A 384 -3.10 -12.77 2.39
CA SER A 384 -2.69 -12.42 1.04
C SER A 384 -3.64 -13.06 0.03
N PHE A 385 -3.80 -12.50 -1.16
CA PHE A 385 -4.71 -13.01 -2.19
C PHE A 385 -4.08 -12.94 -3.58
N LEU A 386 -4.48 -13.84 -4.47
CA LEU A 386 -3.93 -13.87 -5.82
C LEU A 386 -4.75 -12.99 -6.75
N ALA A 387 -4.16 -11.90 -7.23
CA ALA A 387 -4.80 -11.01 -8.19
C ALA A 387 -4.69 -11.58 -9.61
N VAL A 388 -5.62 -12.47 -9.96
CA VAL A 388 -5.55 -13.29 -11.20
C VAL A 388 -5.96 -12.55 -12.47
N ALA A 389 -6.74 -11.48 -12.40
CA ALA A 389 -7.17 -10.72 -13.56
C ALA A 389 -7.58 -9.28 -13.22
N ILE A 390 -7.53 -8.41 -14.23
CA ILE A 390 -8.15 -7.09 -14.24
C ILE A 390 -8.54 -6.73 -15.68
N GLU A 391 -9.74 -6.17 -15.85
CA GLU A 391 -10.25 -5.79 -17.16
C GLU A 391 -11.36 -4.75 -17.04
N THR A 392 -11.73 -4.17 -18.18
CA THR A 392 -12.87 -3.27 -18.28
C THR A 392 -14.18 -4.01 -18.55
N GLY A 393 -15.28 -3.37 -18.20
CA GLY A 393 -16.63 -3.90 -18.39
C GLY A 393 -17.05 -4.87 -17.29
N THR A 394 -18.28 -5.35 -17.39
CA THR A 394 -18.90 -6.23 -16.39
C THR A 394 -18.26 -7.62 -16.41
N TRP A 395 -18.07 -8.23 -15.24
CA TRP A 395 -17.55 -9.58 -15.16
C TRP A 395 -18.65 -10.61 -15.48
N SER A 396 -18.27 -11.69 -16.15
CA SER A 396 -19.09 -12.87 -16.38
C SER A 396 -18.24 -14.13 -16.15
N PRO A 397 -18.85 -15.30 -15.86
CA PRO A 397 -18.11 -16.54 -15.70
C PRO A 397 -17.18 -16.90 -16.88
N GLU A 398 -17.50 -16.51 -18.13
CA GLU A 398 -16.62 -16.79 -19.28
C GLU A 398 -15.27 -16.07 -19.20
N LYS A 399 -15.19 -14.96 -18.46
CA LYS A 399 -13.96 -14.17 -18.30
C LYS A 399 -12.89 -14.89 -17.49
N ARG A 400 -13.22 -15.99 -16.80
CA ARG A 400 -12.22 -16.86 -16.15
C ARG A 400 -11.16 -17.40 -17.10
N LYS A 401 -11.46 -17.48 -18.40
CA LYS A 401 -10.47 -17.83 -19.43
C LYS A 401 -9.28 -16.87 -19.51
N ASN A 402 -9.43 -15.65 -19.00
CA ASN A 402 -8.41 -14.61 -18.97
C ASN A 402 -7.59 -14.62 -17.67
N TYR A 403 -7.91 -15.50 -16.73
CA TYR A 403 -7.23 -15.53 -15.44
C TYR A 403 -5.79 -16.03 -15.61
N ASN A 404 -4.86 -15.33 -14.97
CA ASN A 404 -3.54 -15.86 -14.74
C ASN A 404 -3.60 -16.90 -13.61
N LEU A 405 -3.65 -18.18 -13.99
CA LEU A 405 -3.74 -19.32 -13.08
C LEU A 405 -2.38 -19.98 -12.78
N LEU A 406 -1.28 -19.36 -13.21
CA LEU A 406 0.06 -19.91 -13.07
C LEU A 406 0.92 -19.14 -12.08
N ASP A 407 1.06 -17.82 -12.26
CA ASP A 407 2.03 -16.96 -11.57
C ASP A 407 1.48 -15.55 -11.32
N ALA A 408 0.20 -15.47 -10.98
CA ALA A 408 -0.43 -14.24 -10.52
C ALA A 408 0.26 -13.73 -9.25
N ARG A 409 0.30 -12.40 -9.13
CA ARG A 409 0.83 -11.73 -7.95
C ARG A 409 -0.07 -11.96 -6.72
N SER A 410 0.55 -12.00 -5.55
CA SER A 410 -0.10 -11.90 -4.23
C SER A 410 -0.41 -10.46 -3.84
#